data_AF-A0A117LS76-F1
#
_entry.id   AF-A0A117LS76-F1
#
_cell.length_a   1.000
_cell.length_b   1.000
_cell.length_c   1.000
_cell.angle_alpha   90.00
_cell.angle_beta   90.00
_cell.angle_gamma   90.00
#
_symmetry.space_group_name_H-M   'P 1'
#
loop_
_entity.id
_entity.type
_entity.pdbx_description
1 polymer ?
#
loop_
_entity_poly.entity_id
_entity_poly.type
_entity_poly.pdbx_seq_one_letter_code
_entity_poly.pdbx_strand_id
1 'polypeptide(L)' 'MKSSENKLVIIRHGESIWNKENIFTGWIDIGLSELGIEQARNAGKLLKEKGF' A
#
# COMPACT_ATOMS: atom_id res chain seq x y z
N MET A 1 6.46 30.01 -19.07
CA MET A 1 6.86 28.98 -18.07
C MET A 1 5.67 28.07 -17.84
N LYS A 2 5.77 26.77 -18.17
CA LYS A 2 4.76 25.79 -17.73
C LYS A 2 5.08 25.42 -16.29
N SER A 3 4.15 25.62 -15.37
CA SER A 3 4.25 25.08 -14.01
C SER A 3 4.32 23.56 -14.09
N SER A 4 5.32 22.96 -13.47
CA SER A 4 5.38 21.51 -13.27
C SER A 4 4.22 21.09 -12.37
N GLU A 5 3.36 20.19 -12.85
CA GLU A 5 2.27 19.62 -12.05
C GLU A 5 2.85 18.73 -10.95
N ASN A 6 2.55 19.07 -9.68
CA ASN A 6 2.89 18.23 -8.55
C ASN A 6 1.87 17.10 -8.43
N LYS A 7 2.35 15.86 -8.20
CA LYS A 7 1.50 14.69 -8.02
C LYS A 7 1.67 14.15 -6.60
N LEU A 8 0.56 13.90 -5.91
CA LEU A 8 0.52 13.21 -4.62
C LEU A 8 -0.06 11.82 -4.84
N VAL A 9 0.67 10.79 -4.44
CA VAL A 9 0.21 9.39 -4.47
C VAL A 9 0.01 8.92 -3.04
N ILE A 10 -1.20 8.48 -2.72
CA ILE A 10 -1.55 7.91 -1.41
C ILE A 10 -1.81 6.42 -1.60
N ILE A 11 -1.12 5.59 -0.81
CA ILE A 11 -1.25 4.14 -0.85
C ILE A 11 -1.56 3.62 0.55
N ARG A 12 -2.51 2.69 0.65
CA ARG A 12 -2.77 1.94 1.88
C ARG A 12 -1.82 0.73 1.93
N HIS A 13 -1.39 0.35 3.13
CA HIS A 13 -0.69 -0.91 3.35
C HIS A 13 -1.52 -2.12 2.84
N GLY A 14 -0.86 -3.23 2.54
CA GLY A 14 -1.53 -4.48 2.19
C GLY A 14 -2.29 -5.11 3.36
N GLU A 15 -3.01 -6.19 3.14
CA GLU A 15 -3.70 -6.93 4.20
C GLU A 15 -2.74 -7.31 5.35
N SER A 16 -3.11 -6.98 6.59
CA SER A 16 -2.40 -7.43 7.78
C SER A 16 -2.93 -8.77 8.29
N ILE A 17 -2.13 -9.46 9.12
CA ILE A 17 -2.59 -10.69 9.80
C ILE A 17 -3.91 -10.42 10.55
N TRP A 18 -4.07 -9.27 11.20
CA TRP A 18 -5.29 -8.94 11.94
C TRP A 18 -6.46 -8.49 11.08
N ASN A 19 -6.22 -7.81 9.94
CA ASN A 19 -7.29 -7.56 8.98
C ASN A 19 -7.86 -8.87 8.43
N LYS A 20 -7.02 -9.87 8.16
CA LYS A 20 -7.46 -11.21 7.74
C LYS A 20 -8.36 -11.86 8.79
N GLU A 21 -8.04 -11.70 10.07
CA GLU A 21 -8.81 -12.25 11.20
C GLU A 21 -10.00 -11.35 11.64
N ASN A 22 -10.30 -10.26 10.91
CA ASN A 22 -11.31 -9.26 11.28
C ASN A 22 -11.10 -8.63 12.68
N ILE A 23 -9.85 -8.54 13.11
CA ILE A 23 -9.45 -7.88 14.36
C ILE A 23 -9.12 -6.43 14.04
N PHE A 24 -9.68 -5.51 14.84
CA PHE A 24 -9.34 -4.10 14.72
C PHE A 24 -7.93 -3.82 15.27
N THR A 25 -7.04 -3.36 14.40
CA THR A 25 -5.69 -2.91 14.78
C THR A 25 -5.67 -1.40 14.99
N GLY A 26 -5.16 -0.96 16.14
CA GLY A 26 -4.83 0.44 16.42
C GLY A 26 -3.33 0.68 16.31
N TRP A 27 -2.67 0.85 17.46
CA TRP A 27 -1.26 1.21 17.57
C TRP A 27 -0.28 0.04 17.45
N ILE A 28 -0.79 -1.18 17.28
CA ILE A 28 0.02 -2.40 17.30
C ILE A 28 0.65 -2.61 15.92
N ASP A 29 1.97 -2.73 15.89
CA ASP A 29 2.74 -3.01 14.67
C ASP A 29 2.64 -4.49 14.33
N ILE A 30 1.56 -4.85 13.63
CA ILE A 30 1.33 -6.20 13.11
C ILE A 30 1.82 -6.31 11.68
N GLY A 31 2.48 -7.43 11.38
CA GLY A 31 2.96 -7.73 10.03
C GLY A 31 1.83 -7.88 9.01
N LEU A 32 2.22 -7.78 7.72
CA LEU A 32 1.38 -8.14 6.60
C LEU A 32 1.13 -9.65 6.55
N SER A 33 -0.02 -10.05 6.03
CA SER A 33 -0.25 -11.44 5.62
C SER A 33 0.57 -11.75 4.35
N GLU A 34 0.68 -13.02 3.97
CA GLU A 34 1.30 -13.41 2.70
C GLU A 34 0.62 -12.71 1.51
N LEU A 35 -0.71 -12.62 1.54
CA LEU A 35 -1.50 -11.88 0.55
C LEU A 35 -1.19 -10.38 0.60
N GLY A 36 -1.06 -9.78 1.78
CA GLY A 36 -0.69 -8.38 1.93
C GLY A 36 0.68 -8.05 1.34
N ILE A 37 1.64 -8.96 1.47
CA ILE A 37 2.97 -8.81 0.86
C ILE A 37 2.86 -8.85 -0.68
N GLU A 38 2.06 -9.75 -1.23
CA GLU A 38 1.82 -9.81 -2.68
C GLU A 38 1.13 -8.54 -3.20
N GLN A 39 0.11 -8.06 -2.48
CA GLN A 39 -0.59 -6.80 -2.78
C GLN A 39 0.39 -5.62 -2.81
N ALA A 40 1.28 -5.49 -1.82
CA ALA A 40 2.28 -4.44 -1.77
C ALA A 40 3.25 -4.51 -2.96
N ARG A 41 3.70 -5.71 -3.33
CA ARG A 41 4.56 -5.92 -4.51
C ARG A 41 3.85 -5.54 -5.81
N ASN A 42 2.59 -5.95 -5.96
CA ASN A 42 1.80 -5.66 -7.17
C ASN A 42 1.48 -4.16 -7.28
N ALA A 43 1.19 -3.49 -6.16
CA ALA A 43 1.02 -2.03 -6.15
C ALA A 43 2.31 -1.31 -6.56
N GLY A 44 3.48 -1.76 -6.08
CA GLY A 44 4.78 -1.22 -6.51
C GLY A 44 5.04 -1.40 -8.01
N LYS A 45 4.71 -2.57 -8.57
CA LYS A 45 4.79 -2.80 -10.03
C LYS A 45 3.87 -1.85 -10.80
N LEU A 46 2.62 -1.71 -10.36
CA LEU A 46 1.63 -0.85 -11.00
C LEU A 46 2.05 0.63 -10.98
N LEU A 47 2.57 1.13 -9.85
CA LEU A 47 3.05 2.51 -9.76
C LEU A 47 4.19 2.77 -10.75
N LYS A 48 5.14 1.85 -10.83
CA LYS A 48 6.25 1.92 -11.78
C LYS A 48 5.76 1.90 -13.23
N GLU A 49 4.83 1.01 -13.58
CA GLU A 49 4.23 0.93 -14.92
C GLU A 49 3.48 2.22 -15.31
N LYS A 50 2.90 2.92 -14.32
CA LYS A 50 2.18 4.18 -14.54
C LYS A 50 3.07 5.42 -14.49
N GLY A 51 4.38 5.26 -14.26
CA GLY A 51 5.36 6.35 -14.29
C GLY A 51 5.27 7.29 -13.08
N PHE A 52 5.00 6.73 -11.90
CA PHE A 52 5.13 7.42 -10.61
C PHE A 52 6.46 7.12 -9.95
#